data_AF-A0A7S4AGL2-F1
#
_entry.id   AF-A0A7S4AGL2-F1
#
_cell.length_a   1.000
_cell.length_b   1.000
_cell.length_c   1.000
_cell.angle_alpha   90.00
_cell.angle_beta   90.00
_cell.angle_gamma   90.00
#
_symmetry.space_group_name_H-M   'P 1'
#
loop_
_entity.id
_entity.type
_entity.pdbx_description
1 polymer ?
#
loop_
_entity_poly.entity_id
_entity_poly.type
_entity_poly.pdbx_seq_one_letter_code
_entity_poly.pdbx_strand_id
1 'polypeptide(L)'
;MSSMATMFVLWLAYFSLVTSTEMSSFYGYGWESQLLETGFLAIFLCRNWALSEHTQRRTPTTVATSPLVWYLFWWLCFRIAIGAGMIKIRGDSCWTQKTCLLYHFETQPIPSPLSFFFHFLPAPVLKRAVDLDLLVQVYTSWFVLLPLPFATSFSSTTNRNRNRNDWWRLSEFYYWRVSRTFVRLGGFLQIGFMINIAMSGNMSMLNHLTIIPALACLDDDCYPLWIQRGFLGTGSTGAAADVVEKAAEGNGNGNGNGNGNG
;
A
#
# COMPACT_ATOMS: atom_id res chain seq x y z
N MET A 1 -25.29 2.28 0.38
CA MET A 1 -25.13 1.61 -0.94
C MET A 1 -23.94 2.14 -1.77
N SER A 2 -23.11 3.07 -1.30
CA SER A 2 -22.73 4.10 -2.25
C SER A 2 -21.25 4.18 -2.68
N SER A 3 -20.27 3.77 -1.87
CA SER A 3 -18.85 4.06 -2.19
C SER A 3 -18.30 3.28 -3.39
N MET A 4 -18.49 1.95 -3.45
CA MET A 4 -18.01 1.14 -4.58
C MET A 4 -18.71 1.54 -5.90
N ALA A 5 -20.02 1.75 -5.86
CA ALA A 5 -20.80 2.16 -7.02
C ALA A 5 -20.39 3.56 -7.51
N THR A 6 -20.19 4.51 -6.59
CA THR A 6 -19.66 5.84 -6.94
C THR A 6 -18.26 5.74 -7.56
N MET A 7 -17.35 4.95 -6.99
CA MET A 7 -16.00 4.77 -7.56
C MET A 7 -16.04 4.11 -8.94
N PHE A 8 -16.92 3.13 -9.14
CA PHE A 8 -17.10 2.49 -10.44
C PHE A 8 -17.66 3.45 -11.50
N VAL A 9 -18.64 4.28 -11.15
CA VAL A 9 -19.18 5.31 -12.06
C VAL A 9 -18.12 6.36 -12.40
N LEU A 10 -17.35 6.83 -11.42
CA LEU A 10 -16.25 7.77 -11.65
C LEU A 10 -15.17 7.15 -12.54
N TRP A 11 -14.84 5.88 -12.31
CA TRP A 11 -13.89 5.14 -13.15
C TRP A 11 -14.40 4.99 -14.59
N LEU A 12 -15.67 4.62 -14.79
CA LEU A 12 -16.28 4.52 -16.12
C LEU A 12 -16.31 5.87 -16.84
N ALA A 13 -16.64 6.96 -16.14
CA ALA A 13 -16.63 8.30 -16.70
C ALA A 13 -15.23 8.67 -17.19
N TYR A 14 -14.20 8.41 -16.37
CA TYR A 14 -12.82 8.66 -16.74
C TYR A 14 -12.33 7.74 -17.87
N PHE A 15 -12.68 6.45 -17.86
CA PHE A 15 -12.40 5.51 -18.96
C PHE A 15 -12.99 6.00 -20.29
N SER A 16 -14.23 6.51 -20.25
CA SER A 16 -14.88 7.10 -21.42
C SER A 16 -14.13 8.34 -21.92
N LEU A 17 -13.63 9.19 -21.02
CA LEU A 17 -12.84 10.36 -21.40
C LEU A 17 -11.52 9.94 -22.06
N VAL A 18 -10.77 9.04 -21.44
CA VAL A 18 -9.48 8.56 -21.98
C VAL A 18 -9.69 7.92 -23.34
N THR A 19 -10.71 7.06 -23.50
CA THR A 19 -10.99 6.39 -24.78
C THR A 19 -11.44 7.37 -25.86
N SER A 20 -12.23 8.40 -25.52
CA SER A 20 -12.70 9.40 -26.51
C SER A 20 -11.64 10.42 -26.91
N THR A 21 -10.62 10.63 -26.06
CA THR A 21 -9.57 11.63 -26.26
C THR A 21 -8.19 11.03 -26.49
N GLU A 22 -8.08 9.71 -26.65
CA GLU A 22 -6.82 8.97 -26.84
C GLU A 22 -5.99 9.54 -28.00
N MET A 23 -6.65 10.08 -29.03
CA MET A 23 -6.00 10.67 -30.20
C MET A 23 -5.52 12.13 -29.99
N SER A 24 -5.79 12.71 -28.81
CA SER A 24 -5.32 14.03 -28.40
C SER A 24 -3.91 13.93 -27.81
N SER A 25 -3.09 14.97 -28.05
CA SER A 25 -1.73 15.06 -27.53
C SER A 25 -1.62 15.06 -26.00
N PHE A 26 -2.74 15.24 -25.28
CA PHE A 26 -2.78 15.30 -23.83
C PHE A 26 -3.10 13.96 -23.14
N TYR A 27 -3.92 13.10 -23.77
CA TYR A 27 -4.41 11.84 -23.16
C TYR A 27 -3.72 10.57 -23.72
N GLY A 28 -2.77 10.72 -24.64
CA GLY A 28 -1.99 9.60 -25.19
C GLY A 28 -0.81 9.12 -24.33
N TYR A 29 -0.65 9.62 -23.11
CA TYR A 29 0.49 9.29 -22.25
C TYR A 29 0.23 8.09 -21.34
N GLY A 30 1.29 7.34 -21.02
CA GLY A 30 1.21 6.13 -20.19
C GLY A 30 0.76 6.34 -18.74
N TRP A 31 0.64 7.57 -18.24
CA TRP A 31 0.08 7.82 -16.91
C TRP A 31 -1.45 7.69 -16.89
N GLU A 32 -2.15 7.90 -18.01
CA GLU A 32 -3.61 7.76 -18.10
C GLU A 32 -4.00 6.29 -17.92
N SER A 33 -3.26 5.37 -18.57
CA SER A 33 -3.46 3.92 -18.42
C SER A 33 -3.10 3.45 -17.01
N GLN A 34 -2.04 3.99 -16.41
CA GLN A 34 -1.71 3.72 -15.00
C GLN A 34 -2.81 4.20 -14.04
N LEU A 35 -3.40 5.38 -14.29
CA LEU A 35 -4.49 5.89 -13.46
C LEU A 35 -5.74 5.03 -13.58
N LEU A 36 -6.07 4.56 -14.79
CA LEU A 36 -7.19 3.63 -15.00
C LEU A 36 -6.99 2.31 -14.27
N GLU A 37 -5.79 1.74 -14.29
CA GLU A 37 -5.51 0.49 -13.58
C GLU A 37 -5.55 0.65 -12.06
N THR A 38 -4.91 1.70 -11.52
CA THR A 38 -4.97 2.00 -10.08
C THR A 38 -6.40 2.32 -9.63
N GLY A 39 -7.15 3.10 -10.41
CA GLY A 39 -8.54 3.45 -10.14
C GLY A 39 -9.46 2.22 -10.14
N PHE A 40 -9.26 1.30 -11.09
CA PHE A 40 -10.01 0.05 -11.14
C PHE A 40 -9.77 -0.80 -9.89
N LEU A 41 -8.50 -0.95 -9.48
CA LEU A 41 -8.17 -1.69 -8.26
C LEU A 41 -8.71 -1.01 -6.99
N ALA A 42 -8.75 0.33 -6.95
CA ALA A 42 -9.27 1.10 -5.82
C ALA A 42 -10.78 0.89 -5.57
N ILE A 43 -11.55 0.51 -6.60
CA ILE A 43 -12.97 0.16 -6.45
C ILE A 43 -13.13 -1.01 -5.47
N PHE A 44 -12.22 -1.98 -5.52
CA PHE A 44 -12.25 -3.17 -4.65
C PHE A 44 -11.65 -2.92 -3.26
N LEU A 45 -10.95 -1.79 -3.05
CA LEU A 45 -10.58 -1.34 -1.70
C LEU A 45 -11.76 -0.74 -0.95
N CYS A 46 -12.76 -0.22 -1.66
CA CYS A 46 -13.92 0.38 -1.03
C CYS A 46 -14.76 -0.68 -0.29
N ARG A 47 -15.21 -0.30 0.91
CA ARG A 47 -15.99 -1.11 1.84
C ARG A 47 -17.04 -1.99 1.14
N ASN A 48 -16.89 -3.32 1.32
CA ASN A 48 -17.71 -4.34 0.71
C ASN A 48 -19.21 -4.04 0.84
N TRP A 49 -19.90 -4.06 -0.30
CA TRP A 49 -21.34 -3.83 -0.42
C TRP A 49 -22.21 -4.90 0.27
N ALA A 50 -21.64 -6.07 0.56
CA ALA A 50 -22.37 -7.27 1.00
C ALA A 50 -22.62 -7.35 2.52
N LEU A 51 -21.95 -6.53 3.35
CA LEU A 51 -22.24 -6.50 4.79
C LEU A 51 -23.14 -5.31 5.14
N SER A 52 -24.37 -5.64 5.51
CA SER A 52 -25.33 -4.72 6.13
C SER A 52 -24.65 -3.90 7.24
N GLU A 53 -24.91 -2.59 7.25
CA GLU A 53 -24.41 -1.62 8.25
C GLU A 53 -24.65 -2.10 9.71
N HIS A 54 -25.68 -2.92 9.93
CA HIS A 54 -26.05 -3.44 11.24
C HIS A 54 -25.14 -4.57 11.74
N THR A 55 -24.73 -5.49 10.87
CA THR A 55 -23.79 -6.57 11.22
C THR A 55 -22.38 -6.02 11.46
N GLN A 56 -22.03 -4.95 10.73
CA GLN A 56 -20.70 -4.37 10.73
C GLN A 56 -20.35 -3.54 11.98
N ARG A 57 -21.34 -2.99 12.70
CA ARG A 57 -21.11 -2.36 14.02
C ARG A 57 -20.79 -3.37 15.12
N ARG A 58 -21.21 -4.64 14.94
CA ARG A 58 -21.05 -5.70 15.94
C ARG A 58 -19.78 -6.52 15.74
N THR A 59 -19.12 -6.42 14.59
CA THR A 59 -17.89 -7.15 14.28
C THR A 59 -16.75 -6.16 13.96
N PRO A 60 -15.87 -5.83 14.93
CA PRO A 60 -14.61 -5.15 14.65
C PRO A 60 -13.58 -6.09 13.99
N THR A 61 -14.01 -7.20 13.39
CA THR A 61 -13.18 -7.96 12.47
C THR A 61 -13.21 -7.23 11.13
N THR A 62 -12.15 -6.47 10.89
CA THR A 62 -11.66 -6.07 9.57
C THR A 62 -12.13 -7.07 8.52
N VAL A 63 -13.11 -6.70 7.70
CA VAL A 63 -13.52 -7.51 6.56
C VAL A 63 -12.31 -7.52 5.65
N ALA A 64 -11.51 -8.59 5.72
CA ALA A 64 -10.21 -8.64 5.09
C ALA A 64 -10.39 -8.39 3.60
N THR A 65 -9.89 -7.25 3.12
CA THR A 65 -9.83 -6.93 1.69
C THR A 65 -9.22 -8.13 0.98
N SER A 66 -9.78 -8.51 -0.17
CA SER A 66 -9.42 -9.78 -0.78
C SER A 66 -7.89 -9.83 -1.03
N PRO A 67 -7.24 -10.94 -0.66
CA PRO A 67 -5.80 -11.18 -0.87
C PRO A 67 -5.28 -10.73 -2.23
N LEU A 68 -6.11 -11.01 -3.24
CA LEU A 68 -5.82 -10.79 -4.65
C LEU A 68 -5.65 -9.31 -4.99
N VAL A 69 -6.42 -8.41 -4.36
CA VAL A 69 -6.34 -6.98 -4.65
C VAL A 69 -4.97 -6.44 -4.22
N TRP A 70 -4.47 -6.85 -3.05
CA TRP A 70 -3.13 -6.49 -2.59
C TRP A 70 -2.04 -7.03 -3.52
N TYR A 71 -2.16 -8.29 -3.96
CA TYR A 71 -1.24 -8.87 -4.96
C TYR A 71 -1.27 -8.12 -6.29
N LEU A 72 -2.44 -7.64 -6.73
CA LEU A 72 -2.57 -6.84 -7.95
C LEU A 72 -1.92 -5.46 -7.80
N PHE A 73 -2.00 -4.82 -6.63
CA PHE A 73 -1.24 -3.59 -6.37
C PHE A 73 0.27 -3.82 -6.34
N TRP A 74 0.74 -4.91 -5.74
CA TRP A 74 2.16 -5.28 -5.76
C TRP A 74 2.65 -5.59 -7.16
N TRP A 75 1.87 -6.33 -7.94
CA TRP A 75 2.14 -6.60 -9.34
C TRP A 75 2.19 -5.31 -10.17
N LEU A 76 1.25 -4.39 -9.94
CA LEU A 76 1.24 -3.09 -10.60
C LEU A 76 2.48 -2.27 -10.25
N CYS A 77 2.84 -2.20 -8.97
CA CYS A 77 4.06 -1.53 -8.50
C CYS A 77 5.32 -2.12 -9.16
N PHE A 78 5.43 -3.45 -9.17
CA PHE A 78 6.52 -4.17 -9.83
C PHE A 78 6.59 -3.86 -11.33
N ARG A 79 5.47 -3.95 -12.04
CA ARG A 79 5.41 -3.74 -13.49
C ARG A 79 5.81 -2.33 -13.87
N ILE A 80 5.35 -1.32 -13.13
CA ILE A 80 5.70 0.07 -13.41
C ILE A 80 7.19 0.31 -13.15
N ALA A 81 7.72 -0.18 -12.03
CA ALA A 81 9.11 0.01 -11.66
C ALA A 81 10.07 -0.67 -12.65
N ILE A 82 9.81 -1.93 -13.00
CA ILE A 82 10.57 -2.66 -14.02
C ILE A 82 10.41 -2.01 -15.39
N GLY A 83 9.19 -1.63 -15.78
CA GLY A 83 8.93 -0.95 -17.05
C GLY A 83 9.75 0.33 -17.21
N ALA A 84 9.77 1.17 -16.18
CA ALA A 84 10.56 2.41 -16.15
C ALA A 84 12.08 2.13 -16.26
N GLY A 85 12.60 1.15 -15.54
CA GLY A 85 14.01 0.77 -15.60
C GLY A 85 14.43 0.19 -16.96
N MET A 86 13.61 -0.69 -17.55
CA MET A 86 13.91 -1.30 -18.85
C MET A 86 13.88 -0.30 -20.01
N ILE A 87 12.95 0.66 -19.98
CA ILE A 87 12.88 1.72 -20.99
C ILE A 87 14.14 2.59 -20.95
N LYS A 88 14.69 2.87 -19.76
CA LYS A 88 15.96 3.60 -19.61
C LYS A 88 17.14 2.83 -20.21
N ILE A 89 17.25 1.53 -19.94
CA ILE A 89 18.31 0.69 -20.49
C ILE A 89 18.20 0.58 -22.02
N ARG A 90 16.98 0.53 -22.58
CA ARG A 90 16.74 0.44 -24.03
C ARG A 90 16.82 1.79 -24.75
N GLY A 91 16.50 2.88 -24.07
CA GLY A 91 16.15 4.15 -24.69
C GLY A 91 17.33 4.86 -25.37
N ASP A 92 18.43 5.05 -24.64
CA ASP A 92 19.58 5.80 -25.16
C ASP A 92 20.90 5.36 -24.52
N SER A 93 21.99 5.48 -25.28
CA SER A 93 23.37 5.24 -24.88
C SER A 93 23.82 6.08 -23.68
N CYS A 94 23.16 7.21 -23.40
CA CYS A 94 23.47 8.01 -22.20
C CYS A 94 23.24 7.23 -20.90
N TRP A 95 22.32 6.26 -20.89
CA TRP A 95 21.99 5.47 -19.68
C TRP A 95 23.06 4.42 -19.42
N THR A 96 23.60 3.80 -20.48
CA THR A 96 24.72 2.86 -20.36
C THR A 96 26.02 3.56 -20.02
N GLN A 97 26.21 4.80 -20.49
CA GLN A 97 27.36 5.64 -20.16
C GLN A 97 27.22 6.44 -18.84
N LYS A 98 26.05 6.36 -18.18
CA LYS A 98 25.72 7.07 -16.93
C LYS A 98 25.81 8.60 -17.02
N THR A 99 25.68 9.15 -18.21
CA THR A 99 25.78 10.61 -18.46
C THR A 99 24.43 11.31 -18.49
N CYS A 100 23.30 10.58 -18.57
CA CYS A 100 21.99 11.22 -18.74
C CYS A 100 21.68 12.28 -17.68
N LEU A 101 22.02 12.02 -16.41
CA LEU A 101 21.67 12.93 -15.32
C LEU A 101 22.42 14.26 -15.37
N LEU A 102 23.53 14.35 -16.11
CA LEU A 102 24.30 15.59 -16.30
C LEU A 102 23.48 16.64 -17.06
N TYR A 103 22.78 16.20 -18.11
CA TYR A 103 22.00 17.07 -18.99
C TYR A 103 20.49 17.01 -18.69
N HIS A 104 20.08 16.07 -17.83
CA HIS A 104 18.68 15.85 -17.48
C HIS A 104 18.06 17.08 -16.81
N PHE A 105 18.78 17.78 -15.92
CA PHE A 105 18.24 18.93 -15.19
C PHE A 105 18.12 20.20 -16.03
N GLU A 106 18.86 20.29 -17.14
CA GLU A 106 18.81 21.44 -18.07
C GLU A 106 17.63 21.37 -19.03
N THR A 107 17.20 20.15 -19.39
CA THR A 107 16.24 19.90 -20.48
C THR A 107 14.85 19.45 -19.99
N GLN A 108 14.60 19.47 -18.68
CA GLN A 108 13.34 19.03 -18.10
C GLN A 108 12.19 19.99 -18.41
N PRO A 109 10.99 19.46 -18.73
CA PRO A 109 9.82 20.28 -19.09
C PRO A 109 9.22 21.05 -17.90
N ILE A 110 9.45 20.61 -16.66
CA ILE A 110 8.93 21.25 -15.44
C ILE A 110 10.01 21.23 -14.34
N PRO A 111 10.95 22.20 -14.33
CA PRO A 111 11.99 22.21 -13.30
C PRO A 111 11.39 22.56 -11.93
N SER A 112 11.75 21.78 -10.90
CA SER A 112 11.46 22.14 -9.51
C SER A 112 12.57 23.05 -8.94
N PRO A 113 12.33 23.78 -7.84
CA PRO A 113 13.38 24.53 -7.14
C PRO A 113 14.57 23.64 -6.72
N LEU A 114 14.32 22.35 -6.47
CA LEU A 114 15.34 21.36 -6.15
C LEU A 114 16.19 20.95 -7.37
N SER A 115 15.64 21.02 -8.59
CA SER A 115 16.37 20.75 -9.83
C SER A 115 17.62 21.64 -9.97
N PHE A 116 17.53 22.91 -9.53
CA PHE A 116 18.68 23.83 -9.50
C PHE A 116 19.82 23.23 -8.66
N PHE A 117 19.54 22.77 -7.44
CA PHE A 117 20.55 22.15 -6.59
C PHE A 117 21.12 20.87 -7.21
N PHE A 118 20.28 20.04 -7.83
CA PHE A 118 20.72 18.81 -8.50
C PHE A 118 21.62 19.06 -9.72
N HIS A 119 21.42 20.18 -10.44
CA HIS A 119 22.30 20.58 -11.53
C HIS A 119 23.72 20.91 -11.04
N PHE A 120 23.87 21.51 -9.86
CA PHE A 120 25.18 21.84 -9.29
C PHE A 120 25.89 20.67 -8.58
N LEU A 121 25.27 19.49 -8.51
CA LEU A 121 25.94 18.34 -7.91
C LEU A 121 27.12 17.88 -8.80
N PRO A 122 28.24 17.44 -8.19
CA PRO A 122 29.41 17.02 -8.95
C PRO A 122 29.12 15.77 -9.79
N ALA A 123 29.68 15.71 -11.00
CA ALA A 123 29.49 14.62 -11.96
C ALA A 123 29.57 13.17 -11.39
N PRO A 124 30.50 12.81 -10.47
CA PRO A 124 30.50 11.46 -9.90
C PRO A 124 29.24 11.12 -9.09
N VAL A 125 28.61 12.10 -8.44
CA VAL A 125 27.37 11.88 -7.68
C VAL A 125 26.21 11.64 -8.63
N LEU A 126 26.12 12.42 -9.71
CA LEU A 126 25.11 12.23 -10.75
C LEU A 126 25.24 10.85 -11.43
N LYS A 127 26.46 10.41 -11.71
CA LYS A 127 26.71 9.06 -12.25
C LYS A 127 26.22 7.95 -11.31
N ARG A 128 26.46 8.09 -10.00
CA ARG A 128 25.97 7.14 -8.99
C ARG A 128 24.45 7.20 -8.81
N ALA A 129 23.84 8.36 -9.00
CA ALA A 129 22.39 8.49 -8.94
C ALA A 129 21.70 7.71 -10.08
N VAL A 130 22.32 7.62 -11.26
CA VAL A 130 21.85 6.73 -12.35
C VAL A 130 21.92 5.26 -11.94
N ASP A 131 23.00 4.83 -11.30
CA ASP A 131 23.13 3.47 -10.79
C ASP A 131 22.07 3.15 -9.73
N LEU A 132 21.83 4.10 -8.81
CA LEU A 132 20.81 3.97 -7.77
C LEU A 132 19.40 3.91 -8.39
N ASP A 133 19.14 4.70 -9.42
CA ASP A 133 17.87 4.71 -10.15
C ASP A 133 17.55 3.34 -10.76
N LEU A 134 18.50 2.75 -11.47
CA LEU A 134 18.37 1.41 -12.02
C LEU A 134 18.32 0.32 -10.94
N LEU A 135 19.08 0.48 -9.85
CA LEU A 135 19.08 -0.45 -8.74
C LEU A 135 17.69 -0.53 -8.10
N VAL A 136 17.09 0.61 -7.79
CA VAL A 136 15.76 0.67 -7.17
C VAL A 136 14.70 0.15 -8.14
N GLN A 137 14.65 0.65 -9.38
CA GLN A 137 13.61 0.28 -10.34
C GLN A 137 13.68 -1.18 -10.82
N VAL A 138 14.87 -1.76 -10.97
CA VAL A 138 15.01 -3.12 -11.50
C VAL A 138 15.15 -4.15 -10.38
N TYR A 139 16.01 -3.92 -9.40
CA TYR A 139 16.34 -4.94 -8.41
C TYR A 139 15.39 -4.91 -7.20
N THR A 140 15.11 -3.73 -6.63
CA THR A 140 14.25 -3.67 -5.43
C THR A 140 12.80 -4.02 -5.73
N SER A 141 12.35 -3.86 -6.97
CA SER A 141 11.03 -4.28 -7.45
C SER A 141 10.76 -5.76 -7.24
N TRP A 142 11.78 -6.63 -7.34
CA TRP A 142 11.61 -8.06 -7.09
C TRP A 142 11.27 -8.38 -5.63
N PHE A 143 11.66 -7.53 -4.68
CA PHE A 143 11.33 -7.72 -3.26
C PHE A 143 9.83 -7.56 -3.00
N VAL A 144 9.11 -6.82 -3.86
CA VAL A 144 7.66 -6.63 -3.77
C VAL A 144 6.89 -7.89 -4.21
N LEU A 145 7.49 -8.76 -5.03
CA LEU A 145 6.87 -10.00 -5.50
C LEU A 145 7.13 -11.22 -4.61
N LEU A 146 7.84 -11.06 -3.50
CA LEU A 146 8.06 -12.17 -2.59
C LEU A 146 6.71 -12.69 -2.08
N PRO A 147 6.39 -13.98 -2.25
CA PRO A 147 5.11 -14.51 -1.80
C PRO A 147 5.02 -14.30 -0.29
N LEU A 148 4.05 -13.48 0.14
CA LEU A 148 3.57 -13.63 1.50
C LEU A 148 2.83 -14.96 1.48
N PRO A 149 3.28 -15.99 2.22
CA PRO A 149 2.36 -17.09 2.48
C PRO A 149 1.16 -16.41 3.12
N PHE A 150 0.02 -16.42 2.42
CA PHE A 150 -1.23 -16.20 3.10
C PHE A 150 -1.15 -17.20 4.22
N ALA A 151 -1.02 -16.70 5.44
CA ALA A 151 -1.32 -17.51 6.59
C ALA A 151 -2.68 -18.08 6.22
N THR A 152 -2.71 -19.35 5.83
CA THR A 152 -3.89 -20.15 5.97
C THR A 152 -4.21 -19.86 7.42
N SER A 153 -5.24 -19.05 7.65
CA SER A 153 -5.81 -18.88 8.97
C SER A 153 -6.38 -20.25 9.26
N PHE A 154 -5.49 -21.19 9.58
CA PHE A 154 -5.87 -22.46 10.11
C PHE A 154 -6.34 -22.09 11.49
N SER A 155 -7.65 -21.94 11.56
CA SER A 155 -8.47 -21.69 12.73
C SER A 155 -7.66 -21.98 13.98
N SER A 156 -7.47 -20.95 14.79
CA SER A 156 -7.14 -21.11 16.20
C SER A 156 -8.33 -21.77 16.90
N THR A 157 -8.71 -22.97 16.48
CA THR A 157 -9.36 -23.93 17.35
C THR A 157 -8.25 -24.31 18.31
N THR A 158 -8.16 -23.54 19.39
CA THR A 158 -7.28 -23.76 20.53
C THR A 158 -7.57 -25.14 21.09
N ASN A 159 -6.97 -26.16 20.48
CA ASN A 159 -6.92 -27.47 21.05
C ASN A 159 -5.67 -27.48 21.94
N ARG A 160 -5.91 -27.50 23.25
CA ARG A 160 -4.92 -27.36 24.33
C ARG A 160 -3.95 -28.55 24.44
N ASN A 161 -3.77 -29.32 23.37
CA ASN A 161 -2.78 -30.38 23.27
C ASN A 161 -1.61 -29.91 22.40
N ARG A 162 -0.71 -29.19 23.07
CA ARG A 162 0.48 -28.55 22.51
C ARG A 162 1.59 -29.60 22.34
N ASN A 163 1.70 -30.19 21.16
CA ASN A 163 2.83 -31.07 20.85
C ASN A 163 4.08 -30.23 20.54
N ARG A 164 5.23 -30.57 21.15
CA ARG A 164 6.47 -29.75 21.09
C ARG A 164 7.23 -29.83 19.76
N ASN A 165 6.77 -30.62 18.79
CA ASN A 165 7.54 -31.00 17.61
C ASN A 165 7.07 -30.33 16.30
N ASP A 166 6.29 -29.25 16.38
CA ASP A 166 5.78 -28.52 15.21
C ASP A 166 6.84 -27.57 14.61
N TRP A 167 8.02 -28.10 14.26
CA TRP A 167 9.12 -27.34 13.66
C TRP A 167 8.73 -26.70 12.32
N TRP A 168 7.82 -27.34 11.56
CA TRP A 168 7.28 -26.84 10.30
C TRP A 168 6.50 -25.52 10.48
N ARG A 169 5.79 -25.36 11.61
CA ARG A 169 5.07 -24.13 11.94
C ARG A 169 6.01 -22.97 12.29
N LEU A 170 7.17 -23.28 12.90
CA LEU A 170 8.22 -22.30 13.15
C LEU A 170 8.88 -21.85 11.83
N SER A 171 9.10 -22.77 10.88
CA SER A 171 9.58 -22.39 9.56
C SER A 171 8.59 -21.52 8.81
N GLU A 172 7.29 -21.84 8.81
CA GLU A 172 6.26 -21.02 8.17
C GLU A 172 6.18 -19.60 8.77
N PHE A 173 6.24 -19.48 10.10
CA PHE A 173 6.26 -18.19 10.77
C PHE A 173 7.54 -17.39 10.48
N TYR A 174 8.68 -18.05 10.43
CA TYR A 174 9.96 -17.45 10.06
C TYR A 174 9.96 -16.95 8.61
N TYR A 175 9.53 -17.77 7.65
CA TYR A 175 9.40 -17.38 6.25
C TYR A 175 8.41 -16.23 6.07
N TRP A 176 7.28 -16.25 6.77
CA TRP A 176 6.31 -15.16 6.76
C TRP A 176 6.92 -13.85 7.28
N ARG A 177 7.62 -13.88 8.42
CA ARG A 177 8.24 -12.68 9.01
C ARG A 177 9.34 -12.10 8.12
N VAL A 178 10.17 -12.97 7.54
CA VAL A 178 11.26 -12.57 6.66
C VAL A 178 10.73 -11.99 5.35
N SER A 179 9.80 -12.68 4.68
CA SER A 179 9.16 -12.22 3.43
C SER A 179 8.48 -10.85 3.62
N ARG A 180 7.73 -10.69 4.72
CA ARG A 180 7.07 -9.42 5.08
C ARG A 180 8.06 -8.28 5.31
N THR A 181 9.23 -8.58 5.88
CA THR A 181 10.29 -7.57 6.07
C THR A 181 10.87 -7.11 4.73
N PHE A 182 11.09 -8.02 3.79
CA PHE A 182 11.60 -7.68 2.45
C PHE A 182 10.59 -6.87 1.64
N VAL A 183 9.29 -7.23 1.66
CA VAL A 183 8.24 -6.46 0.98
C VAL A 183 8.16 -5.04 1.53
N ARG A 184 8.21 -4.88 2.87
CA ARG A 184 8.24 -3.55 3.51
C ARG A 184 9.47 -2.76 3.13
N LEU A 185 10.65 -3.39 3.15
CA LEU A 185 11.89 -2.74 2.75
C LEU A 185 11.84 -2.26 1.29
N GLY A 186 11.36 -3.12 0.38
CA GLY A 186 11.13 -2.78 -1.02
C GLY A 186 10.16 -1.60 -1.17
N GLY A 187 9.03 -1.63 -0.45
CA GLY A 187 8.05 -0.55 -0.42
C GLY A 187 8.63 0.78 0.06
N PHE A 188 9.37 0.79 1.17
CA PHE A 188 10.01 2.00 1.68
C PHE A 188 11.06 2.57 0.72
N LEU A 189 11.89 1.70 0.14
CA LEU A 189 12.88 2.10 -0.85
C LEU A 189 12.20 2.71 -2.08
N GLN A 190 11.12 2.09 -2.56
CA GLN A 190 10.35 2.57 -3.70
C GLN A 190 9.69 3.93 -3.42
N ILE A 191 9.02 4.08 -2.26
CA ILE A 191 8.36 5.34 -1.88
C ILE A 191 9.40 6.46 -1.74
N GLY A 192 10.48 6.22 -0.98
CA GLY A 192 11.52 7.22 -0.77
C GLY A 192 12.17 7.65 -2.08
N PHE A 193 12.38 6.68 -2.98
CA PHE A 193 12.93 6.95 -4.30
C PHE A 193 11.99 7.75 -5.21
N MET A 194 10.69 7.39 -5.26
CA MET A 194 9.69 8.12 -6.04
C MET A 194 9.51 9.55 -5.52
N ILE A 195 9.55 9.76 -4.20
CA ILE A 195 9.55 11.10 -3.58
C ILE A 195 10.79 11.89 -4.01
N ASN A 196 11.98 11.27 -4.00
CA ASN A 196 13.21 11.93 -4.44
C ASN A 196 13.15 12.39 -5.90
N ILE A 197 12.64 11.55 -6.81
CA ILE A 197 12.46 11.96 -8.23
C ILE A 197 11.37 13.02 -8.37
N ALA A 198 10.24 12.88 -7.66
CA ALA A 198 9.17 13.86 -7.70
C ALA A 198 9.66 15.25 -7.24
N MET A 199 10.48 15.29 -6.20
CA MET A 199 11.12 16.52 -5.72
C MET A 199 12.10 17.10 -6.74
N SER A 200 12.74 16.30 -7.59
CA SER A 200 13.70 16.79 -8.59
C SER A 200 13.04 17.40 -9.84
N GLY A 201 11.70 17.37 -9.95
CA GLY A 201 10.93 18.02 -11.03
C GLY A 201 10.64 17.15 -12.25
N ASN A 202 11.17 15.93 -12.32
CA ASN A 202 10.94 15.07 -13.48
C ASN A 202 9.54 14.45 -13.43
N MET A 203 8.75 14.59 -14.51
CA MET A 203 7.47 13.91 -14.75
C MET A 203 6.60 13.78 -13.48
N SER A 204 6.41 14.90 -12.79
CA SER A 204 5.86 14.94 -11.43
C SER A 204 4.63 14.05 -11.27
N MET A 205 3.66 14.11 -12.19
CA MET A 205 2.43 13.32 -12.10
C MET A 205 2.67 11.80 -12.04
N LEU A 206 3.52 11.24 -12.90
CA LEU A 206 3.74 9.79 -12.96
C LEU A 206 4.42 9.28 -11.69
N ASN A 207 5.38 10.02 -11.16
CA ASN A 207 6.09 9.68 -9.92
C ASN A 207 5.19 9.79 -8.68
N HIS A 208 4.21 10.70 -8.66
CA HIS A 208 3.23 10.74 -7.58
C HIS A 208 2.27 9.54 -7.65
N LEU A 209 1.85 9.16 -8.85
CA LEU A 209 0.93 8.03 -9.03
C LEU A 209 1.55 6.68 -8.67
N THR A 210 2.87 6.51 -8.81
CA THR A 210 3.57 5.29 -8.41
C THR A 210 3.72 5.14 -6.90
N ILE A 211 3.56 6.21 -6.12
CA ILE A 211 3.56 6.14 -4.65
C ILE A 211 2.34 5.34 -4.17
N ILE A 212 1.19 5.45 -4.84
CA ILE A 212 -0.06 4.80 -4.40
C ILE A 212 0.07 3.27 -4.37
N PRO A 213 0.51 2.58 -5.45
CA PRO A 213 0.80 1.15 -5.39
C PRO A 213 1.91 0.77 -4.40
N ALA A 214 2.90 1.65 -4.20
CA ALA A 214 4.00 1.37 -3.27
C ALA A 214 3.55 1.46 -1.80
N LEU A 215 2.60 2.34 -1.46
CA LEU A 215 1.94 2.38 -0.16
C LEU A 215 1.20 1.07 0.14
N ALA A 216 0.75 0.36 -0.89
CA ALA A 216 0.12 -0.94 -0.71
C ALA A 216 1.10 -2.02 -0.22
N CYS A 217 2.41 -1.76 -0.24
CA CYS A 217 3.43 -2.63 0.34
C CYS A 217 3.65 -2.39 1.84
N LEU A 218 3.07 -1.32 2.40
CA LEU A 218 3.19 -0.96 3.81
C LEU A 218 1.94 -1.43 4.58
N ASP A 219 2.16 -2.30 5.56
CA ASP A 219 1.11 -2.74 6.49
C ASP A 219 0.75 -1.66 7.52
N ASP A 220 -0.42 -1.79 8.15
CA ASP A 220 -0.89 -0.94 9.25
C ASP A 220 0.14 -0.84 10.40
N ASP A 221 0.91 -1.91 10.65
CA ASP A 221 1.98 -1.97 11.66
C ASP A 221 3.11 -0.94 11.45
N CYS A 222 3.25 -0.42 10.23
CA CYS A 222 4.31 0.53 9.87
C CYS A 222 3.93 1.97 10.18
N TYR A 223 2.65 2.25 10.42
CA TYR A 223 2.18 3.59 10.74
C TYR A 223 2.31 3.84 12.25
N PRO A 224 2.87 4.99 12.66
CA PRO A 224 2.98 5.32 14.07
C PRO A 224 1.60 5.41 14.72
N LEU A 225 1.52 5.01 16.00
CA LEU A 225 0.28 4.84 16.77
C LEU A 225 -0.65 6.07 16.76
N TRP A 226 -0.12 7.29 16.56
CA TRP A 226 -0.93 8.50 16.46
C TRP A 226 -1.76 8.57 15.17
N ILE A 227 -1.25 8.05 14.05
CA ILE A 227 -2.00 7.92 12.79
C ILE A 227 -3.10 6.87 12.94
N GLN A 228 -2.74 5.71 13.51
CA GLN A 228 -3.69 4.62 13.73
C GLN A 228 -4.87 5.05 14.61
N ARG A 229 -4.60 5.78 15.70
CA ARG A 229 -5.63 6.32 16.60
C ARG A 229 -6.50 7.39 15.95
N GLY A 230 -5.95 8.18 15.02
CA GLY A 230 -6.70 9.16 14.25
C GLY A 230 -7.72 8.54 13.29
N PHE A 231 -7.36 7.44 12.62
CA PHE A 231 -8.24 6.74 11.69
C PHE A 231 -9.25 5.81 12.36
N LEU A 232 -8.86 5.13 13.45
CA LEU A 232 -9.74 4.18 14.15
C LEU A 232 -10.74 4.86 15.09
N GLY A 233 -10.59 6.17 15.31
CA GLY A 233 -11.41 6.93 16.23
C GLY A 233 -11.16 6.54 17.69
N THR A 234 -11.19 7.53 18.57
CA THR A 234 -11.21 7.39 20.03
C THR A 234 -12.55 6.78 20.54
N GLY A 235 -13.18 5.88 19.78
CA GLY A 235 -14.52 5.36 20.05
C GLY A 235 -14.57 3.97 20.71
N SER A 236 -13.50 3.18 20.66
CA SER A 236 -13.54 1.80 21.20
C SER A 236 -13.32 1.72 22.72
N THR A 237 -12.63 2.71 23.31
CA THR A 237 -12.41 2.76 24.76
C THR A 237 -13.66 3.21 25.53
N GLY A 238 -14.50 4.07 24.94
CA GLY A 238 -15.77 4.50 25.54
C GLY A 238 -16.84 3.41 25.51
N ALA A 239 -17.01 2.73 24.36
CA ALA A 239 -18.01 1.67 24.22
C ALA A 239 -17.71 0.42 25.06
N ALA A 240 -16.42 0.09 25.27
CA ALA A 240 -16.02 -1.00 26.15
C ALA A 240 -16.24 -0.64 27.63
N ALA A 241 -16.04 0.61 28.03
CA ALA A 241 -16.33 1.09 29.38
C ALA A 241 -17.84 1.06 29.68
N ASP A 242 -18.68 1.52 28.75
CA ASP A 242 -20.15 1.50 28.91
C ASP A 242 -20.73 0.07 29.00
N VAL A 243 -20.13 -0.91 28.32
CA VAL A 243 -20.55 -2.32 28.40
C VAL A 243 -20.12 -2.95 29.73
N VAL A 244 -18.94 -2.60 30.25
CA VAL A 244 -18.47 -3.05 31.56
C VAL A 244 -19.29 -2.42 32.69
N GLU A 245 -19.64 -1.13 32.58
CA GLU A 245 -20.45 -0.41 33.55
C GLU A 245 -21.89 -0.95 33.61
N LYS A 246 -22.52 -1.19 32.45
CA LYS A 246 -23.85 -1.84 32.40
C LYS A 246 -23.83 -3.30 32.87
N ALA A 247 -22.73 -4.03 32.70
CA ALA A 247 -22.59 -5.38 33.24
C ALA A 247 -22.39 -5.39 34.76
N ALA A 248 -21.78 -4.34 35.33
CA ALA A 248 -21.63 -4.16 36.76
C ALA A 248 -22.97 -3.78 37.43
N GLU A 249 -23.77 -2.92 36.80
CA GLU A 249 -25.10 -2.54 37.29
C GLU A 249 -26.12 -3.69 37.24
N GLY A 250 -26.03 -4.58 36.23
CA GLY A 250 -26.92 -5.73 36.08
C GLY A 250 -26.70 -6.87 37.09
N ASN A 251 -25.54 -6.91 37.76
CA ASN A 251 -25.17 -8.01 38.68
C ASN A 251 -25.39 -7.67 40.17
N GLY A 252 -25.92 -6.48 40.48
CA GLY A 252 -26.13 -6.00 41.84
C GLY A 252 -27.47 -6.35 42.49
N ASN A 253 -28.41 -6.97 41.76
CA ASN A 253 -29.81 -7.09 42.22
C ASN A 253 -30.32 -8.53 42.28
N GLY A 254 -29.52 -9.43 42.87
CA GLY A 254 -29.83 -10.85 42.93
C GLY A 254 -29.20 -11.59 44.10
N ASN A 255 -29.29 -11.06 45.33
CA ASN A 255 -29.12 -11.93 46.50
C ASN A 255 -29.90 -11.41 47.71
N GLY A 256 -31.09 -11.96 47.91
CA GLY A 256 -31.94 -11.58 49.02
C GLY A 256 -33.17 -12.48 49.12
N ASN A 257 -32.99 -13.79 49.26
CA ASN A 257 -33.99 -14.58 49.97
C ASN A 257 -33.46 -15.91 50.55
N GLY A 258 -33.81 -16.15 51.82
CA GLY A 258 -33.91 -17.48 52.43
C GLY A 258 -32.70 -17.96 53.22
N ASN A 259 -32.70 -17.76 54.55
CA ASN A 259 -33.07 -18.81 55.51
C ASN A 259 -32.83 -18.32 56.95
N GLY A 260 -33.87 -18.33 57.78
CA GLY A 260 -33.79 -18.07 59.21
C GLY A 260 -34.85 -18.89 59.93
N ASN A 261 -34.50 -20.13 60.27
CA ASN A 261 -35.20 -20.96 61.25
C ASN A 261 -35.04 -20.33 62.64
N GLY A 262 -36.13 -20.26 63.39
CA GLY A 262 -36.19 -19.83 64.79
C GLY A 262 -37.62 -19.55 65.21
#